data_AF-A0A9N9CKP7-F1
#
_entry.id   AF-A0A9N9CKP7-F1
#
_cell.length_a   1.000
_cell.length_b   1.000
_cell.length_c   1.000
_cell.angle_alpha   90.00
_cell.angle_beta   90.00
_cell.angle_gamma   90.00
#
_symmetry.space_group_name_H-M   'P 1'
#
loop_
_entity.id
_entity.type
_entity.pdbx_description
1 polymer ?
#
loop_
_entity_poly.entity_id
_entity_poly.type
_entity_poly.pdbx_seq_one_letter_code
_entity_poly.pdbx_strand_id
1 'polypeptide(L)'
;LKISTLAFLPPNEIPAALSAIKNGMPDEANNLVNWFEENYVLGRERHSRGRPIIRNGIILRNNLLFPPELWSITDNIEHALPRTQNSVESWHRR
;
A
#
# COMPACT_ATOMS: atom_id res chain seq x y z
N LEU A 1 -5.45 -2.50 -15.72
CA LEU A 1 -5.72 -2.47 -14.26
C LEU A 1 -4.90 -3.57 -13.56
N LYS A 2 -3.60 -3.36 -13.34
CA LYS A 2 -2.69 -4.30 -12.66
C LYS A 2 -2.52 -4.04 -11.16
N ILE A 3 -2.92 -2.86 -10.66
CA ILE A 3 -2.80 -2.48 -9.24
C ILE A 3 -4.01 -3.03 -8.46
N SER A 4 -5.20 -2.99 -9.03
CA SER A 4 -6.43 -3.50 -8.40
C SER A 4 -6.37 -5.00 -8.11
N THR A 5 -5.56 -5.76 -8.84
CA THR A 5 -5.40 -7.20 -8.59
C THR A 5 -4.64 -7.49 -7.30
N LEU A 6 -3.90 -6.52 -6.74
CA LEU A 6 -3.19 -6.67 -5.47
C LEU A 6 -4.15 -6.91 -4.29
N ALA A 7 -5.40 -6.46 -4.39
CA ALA A 7 -6.41 -6.68 -3.35
C ALA A 7 -6.74 -8.16 -3.13
N PHE A 8 -6.42 -9.04 -4.07
CA PHE A 8 -6.66 -10.49 -3.95
C PHE A 8 -5.46 -11.27 -3.40
N LEU A 9 -4.40 -10.57 -2.97
CA LEU A 9 -3.23 -11.18 -2.35
C LEU A 9 -3.29 -11.03 -0.83
N PRO A 10 -2.72 -11.97 -0.07
CA PRO A 10 -2.56 -11.79 1.36
C PRO A 10 -1.62 -10.60 1.65
N PRO A 11 -1.83 -9.87 2.76
CA PRO A 11 -1.08 -8.66 3.12
C PRO A 11 0.44 -8.75 2.96
N ASN A 12 1.02 -9.88 3.35
CA ASN A 12 2.45 -10.16 3.30
C ASN A 12 3.02 -10.31 1.88
N GLU A 13 2.21 -10.66 0.89
CA GLU A 13 2.64 -10.85 -0.51
C GLU A 13 2.53 -9.57 -1.35
N ILE A 14 1.70 -8.62 -0.92
CA ILE A 14 1.42 -7.38 -1.66
C ILE A 14 2.69 -6.57 -1.97
N PRO A 15 3.65 -6.36 -1.04
CA PRO A 15 4.88 -5.61 -1.35
C PRO A 15 5.71 -6.25 -2.46
N ALA A 16 5.86 -7.58 -2.44
CA ALA A 16 6.62 -8.31 -3.44
C ALA A 16 5.92 -8.28 -4.81
N ALA A 17 4.60 -8.46 -4.83
CA ALA A 17 3.81 -8.40 -6.05
C ALA A 17 3.80 -7.01 -6.68
N LEU A 18 3.72 -5.93 -5.88
CA LEU A 18 3.82 -4.56 -6.36
C LEU A 18 5.17 -4.29 -7.03
N SER A 19 6.25 -4.78 -6.43
CA SER A 19 7.60 -4.68 -7.02
C SER A 19 7.70 -5.42 -8.36
N ALA A 20 7.08 -6.60 -8.48
CA ALA A 20 7.08 -7.36 -9.72
C ALA A 20 6.32 -6.66 -10.86
N ILE A 21 5.15 -6.06 -10.57
CA ILE A 21 4.35 -5.38 -11.60
C ILE A 21 4.93 -4.02 -12.01
N LYS A 22 5.69 -3.36 -11.11
CA LYS A 22 6.34 -2.06 -11.36
C LYS A 22 7.22 -2.07 -12.60
N ASN A 23 7.99 -3.14 -12.81
CA ASN A 23 8.90 -3.27 -13.96
C ASN A 23 8.18 -3.35 -15.32
N GLY A 24 6.89 -3.68 -15.32
CA GLY A 24 6.07 -3.80 -16.54
C GLY A 24 4.98 -2.74 -16.65
N MET A 25 5.10 -1.64 -15.90
CA MET A 25 4.21 -0.48 -15.98
C MET A 25 4.80 0.57 -16.93
N PRO A 26 3.95 1.28 -17.68
CA PRO A 26 4.41 2.41 -18.49
C PRO A 26 4.80 3.59 -17.58
N ASP A 27 5.72 4.44 -18.04
CA ASP A 27 6.26 5.54 -17.23
C ASP A 27 5.20 6.54 -16.79
N GLU A 28 4.15 6.71 -17.59
CA GLU A 28 2.99 7.54 -17.27
C GLU A 28 2.26 7.08 -15.99
N ALA A 29 2.41 5.81 -15.62
CA ALA A 29 1.83 5.24 -14.40
C ALA A 29 2.73 5.41 -13.17
N ASN A 30 3.99 5.83 -13.30
CA ASN A 30 4.95 5.92 -12.19
C ASN A 30 4.42 6.77 -11.03
N ASN A 31 3.80 7.91 -11.33
CA ASN A 31 3.22 8.78 -10.30
C ASN A 31 2.12 8.07 -9.49
N LEU A 32 1.23 7.35 -10.18
CA LEU A 32 0.16 6.59 -9.52
C LEU A 32 0.71 5.44 -8.69
N VAL A 33 1.67 4.70 -9.24
CA VAL A 33 2.26 3.53 -8.59
C VAL A 33 3.06 3.93 -7.35
N ASN A 34 3.87 4.99 -7.44
CA ASN A 34 4.63 5.51 -6.31
C ASN A 34 3.68 6.05 -5.22
N TRP A 35 2.64 6.78 -5.62
CA TRP A 35 1.63 7.23 -4.67
C TRP A 35 0.94 6.05 -3.98
N PHE A 36 0.57 5.00 -4.72
CA PHE A 36 -0.06 3.82 -4.14
C PHE A 36 0.88 3.10 -3.15
N GLU A 37 2.14 2.89 -3.54
CA GLU A 37 3.16 2.28 -2.68
C GLU A 37 3.35 3.04 -1.37
N GLU A 38 3.44 4.36 -1.45
CA GLU A 38 3.66 5.23 -0.30
C GLU A 38 2.47 5.32 0.66
N ASN A 39 1.24 5.17 0.17
CA ASN A 39 0.04 5.39 1.00
C ASN A 39 -0.63 4.08 1.46
N TYR A 40 -0.49 2.99 0.70
CA TYR A 40 -1.24 1.74 0.93
C TYR A 40 -0.38 0.50 1.14
N VAL A 41 0.93 0.54 0.85
CA VAL A 41 1.79 -0.68 0.87
C VAL A 41 3.00 -0.56 1.80
N LEU A 42 3.87 0.44 1.60
CA LEU A 42 5.13 0.56 2.33
C LEU A 42 5.17 1.74 3.31
N GLY A 43 4.42 2.80 3.02
CA GLY A 43 4.51 4.05 3.75
C GLY A 43 5.54 5.01 3.12
N ARG A 44 5.32 6.31 3.32
CA ARG A 44 6.27 7.35 2.88
C ARG A 44 7.59 7.24 3.61
N GLU A 45 8.68 7.38 2.87
CA GLU A 45 10.02 7.44 3.45
C GLU A 45 10.16 8.68 4.34
N ARG A 46 10.83 8.51 5.49
CA ARG A 46 11.15 9.63 6.37
C ARG A 46 12.47 10.23 5.92
N HIS A 47 12.46 11.54 5.69
CA HIS A 47 13.66 12.29 5.33
C HIS A 47 14.10 13.21 6.47
N SER A 48 15.42 13.33 6.65
CA SER A 48 16.06 14.36 7.46
C SER A 48 17.07 15.10 6.60
N ARG A 49 16.94 16.44 6.52
CA ARG A 49 17.78 17.31 5.66
C ARG A 49 17.90 16.79 4.21
N GLY A 50 16.78 16.32 3.64
CA GLY A 50 16.69 15.81 2.27
C GLY A 50 17.17 14.37 2.06
N ARG A 51 17.66 13.67 3.10
CA ARG A 51 18.13 12.28 2.97
C ARG A 51 17.24 11.29 3.73
N PRO A 52 17.03 10.06 3.21
CA PRO A 52 16.31 9.02 3.93
C PRO A 52 16.95 8.73 5.29
N ILE A 53 16.12 8.59 6.32
CA ILE A 53 16.58 8.20 7.66
C ILE A 53 16.73 6.68 7.68
N ILE A 54 17.94 6.20 7.97
CA ILE A 54 18.26 4.77 8.00
C ILE A 54 18.56 4.38 9.45
N ARG A 55 17.94 3.29 9.93
CA ARG A 55 18.22 2.70 11.25
C ARG A 55 18.51 1.22 11.05
N ASN A 56 19.68 0.75 11.51
CA ASN A 56 20.13 -0.64 11.36
C ASN A 56 20.08 -1.15 9.90
N GLY A 57 20.39 -0.29 8.92
CA GLY A 57 20.34 -0.63 7.50
C GLY A 57 18.94 -0.60 6.86
N ILE A 58 17.89 -0.28 7.62
CA ILE A 58 16.51 -0.21 7.14
C ILE A 58 16.08 1.25 7.00
N ILE A 59 15.48 1.61 5.87
CA ILE A 59 14.88 2.94 5.64
C ILE A 59 13.64 3.08 6.53
N LEU A 60 13.60 4.13 7.34
CA LEU A 60 12.43 4.43 8.16
C LEU A 60 11.30 4.98 7.28
N ARG A 61 10.11 4.40 7.45
CA ARG A 61 8.88 4.84 6.78
C ARG A 61 7.83 5.29 7.79
N ASN A 62 6.90 6.11 7.34
CA ASN A 62 5.71 6.46 8.10
C ASN A 62 4.78 5.27 8.24
N ASN A 63 4.00 5.26 9.33
CA ASN A 63 2.96 4.26 9.47
C ASN A 63 1.89 4.48 8.40
N LEU A 64 1.35 3.38 7.87
CA LEU A 64 0.30 3.41 6.86
C LEU A 64 -1.01 3.89 7.50
N LEU A 65 -1.73 4.77 6.81
CA LEU A 65 -3.10 5.15 7.19
C LEU A 65 -4.09 4.03 6.85
N PHE A 66 -3.82 3.33 5.73
CA PHE A 66 -4.64 2.23 5.22
C PHE A 66 -3.74 1.04 4.86
N PRO A 67 -3.28 0.27 5.86
CA PRO A 67 -2.39 -0.84 5.62
C PRO A 67 -3.11 -2.00 4.88
N PRO A 68 -2.36 -2.88 4.18
CA PRO A 68 -2.90 -4.01 3.41
C PRO A 68 -3.94 -4.87 4.14
N GLU A 69 -3.81 -5.05 5.45
CA GLU A 69 -4.74 -5.79 6.29
C GLU A 69 -6.15 -5.18 6.31
N LEU A 70 -6.30 -3.88 6.04
CA LEU A 70 -7.62 -3.24 5.99
C LEU A 70 -8.32 -3.37 4.63
N TRP A 71 -7.57 -3.59 3.55
CA TRP A 71 -8.13 -3.55 2.19
C TRP A 71 -7.91 -4.82 1.36
N SER A 72 -7.07 -5.76 1.82
CA SER A 72 -6.93 -7.08 1.22
C SER A 72 -8.24 -7.85 1.35
N ILE A 73 -8.78 -8.30 0.22
CA ILE A 73 -9.97 -9.13 0.15
C ILE A 73 -9.68 -10.51 0.73
N THR A 74 -8.47 -11.03 0.55
CA THR A 74 -8.05 -12.33 1.09
C THR A 74 -8.14 -12.34 2.60
N ASP A 75 -7.57 -11.32 3.24
CA ASP A 75 -7.57 -11.14 4.70
C ASP A 75 -9.00 -10.90 5.23
N ASN A 76 -9.77 -10.07 4.54
CA ASN A 76 -11.16 -9.81 4.88
C ASN A 76 -12.03 -11.07 4.79
N ILE A 77 -11.78 -11.97 3.84
CA ILE A 77 -12.50 -13.25 3.74
C ILE A 77 -12.09 -14.18 4.88
N GLU A 78 -10.79 -14.29 5.17
CA GLU A 78 -10.27 -15.13 6.24
C GLU A 78 -10.80 -14.70 7.62
N HIS A 79 -10.92 -13.40 7.85
CA HIS A 79 -11.42 -12.83 9.09
C HIS A 79 -12.93 -12.53 9.10
N ALA A 80 -13.66 -12.96 8.07
CA ALA A 80 -15.11 -12.71 7.91
C ALA A 80 -15.51 -11.23 8.06
N LEU A 81 -14.64 -10.31 7.68
CA LEU A 81 -14.87 -8.87 7.76
C LEU A 81 -15.85 -8.43 6.65
N PRO A 82 -16.71 -7.41 6.92
CA PRO A 82 -17.67 -6.93 5.92
C PRO A 82 -16.95 -6.40 4.68
N ARG A 83 -17.32 -6.90 3.50
CA ARG A 83 -16.71 -6.53 2.20
C ARG A 83 -17.12 -5.14 1.68
N THR A 84 -17.74 -4.30 2.51
CA THR A 84 -18.36 -3.04 2.07
C THR A 84 -17.58 -1.83 2.57
N GLN A 85 -17.09 -1.06 1.60
CA GLN A 85 -16.41 0.23 1.68
C GLN A 85 -17.16 1.36 2.43
N ASN A 86 -18.37 1.08 2.95
CA ASN A 86 -19.24 2.03 3.66
C ASN A 86 -18.59 2.66 4.90
N SER A 87 -17.67 1.95 5.54
CA SER A 87 -16.93 2.44 6.72
C SER A 87 -15.86 3.47 6.32
N VAL A 88 -15.19 3.23 5.19
CA VAL A 88 -14.08 4.06 4.70
C VAL A 88 -14.62 5.39 4.16
N GLU A 89 -15.69 5.37 3.35
CA GLU A 89 -16.35 6.59 2.86
C GLU A 89 -16.95 7.44 3.99
N SER A 90 -17.46 6.81 5.05
CA SER A 90 -17.96 7.51 6.25
C SER A 90 -16.84 8.19 7.05
N TRP A 91 -15.62 7.67 7.02
CA TRP A 91 -14.46 8.24 7.71
C TRP A 91 -13.87 9.47 7.00
N HIS A 92 -14.02 9.55 5.67
CA HIS A 92 -13.54 10.66 4.84
C HIS A 92 -14.50 11.86 4.78
N ARG A 93 -15.64 11.83 5.50
CA ARG A 93 -16.62 12.92 5.53
C ARG A 93 -16.44 13.89 6.72
N ARG A 94 -15.20 14.18 7.11
CA ARG A 94 -14.91 15.18 8.14
C ARG A 94 -13.79 16.12 7.70
#